data_AF-A0A4Y2WXQ5-F1
#
_entry.id   AF-A0A4Y2WXQ5-F1
#
_cell.length_a   1.000
_cell.length_b   1.000
_cell.length_c   1.000
_cell.angle_alpha   90.00
_cell.angle_beta   90.00
_cell.angle_gamma   90.00
#
_symmetry.space_group_name_H-M   'P 1'
#
loop_
_entity.id
_entity.type
_entity.pdbx_description
1 polymer ?
#
loop_
_entity_poly.entity_id
_entity_poly.type
_entity_poly.pdbx_seq_one_letter_code
_entity_poly.pdbx_strand_id
1 'polypeptide(L)'
;MKTFCPFSMKKEEQILHTQCMAQLGLSALEKDDNITPDLMVQCCRRILGDAATLGSNLRGLRLRISHYYSVLQDGDICIPWNWHARSR
;
A
#
# COMPACT_ATOMS: atom_id res chain seq x y z
N MET A 1 -17.39 19.91 -3.51
CA MET A 1 -18.11 18.65 -3.77
C MET A 1 -17.25 17.78 -4.69
N LYS A 2 -16.75 16.63 -4.23
CA LYS A 2 -16.11 15.64 -5.09
C LYS A 2 -17.13 14.54 -5.35
N THR A 3 -17.62 14.46 -6.57
CA THR A 3 -18.62 13.50 -7.04
C THR A 3 -18.07 12.08 -6.85
N PHE A 4 -18.75 11.27 -6.03
CA PHE A 4 -18.37 9.89 -5.75
C PHE A 4 -18.94 9.00 -6.85
N CYS A 5 -18.15 8.76 -7.91
CA CYS A 5 -18.48 7.77 -8.93
C CYS A 5 -17.92 6.41 -8.50
N PRO A 6 -18.74 5.37 -8.24
CA PRO A 6 -18.27 4.08 -7.74
C PRO A 6 -17.35 3.32 -8.71
N PHE A 7 -17.43 3.61 -10.02
CA PHE A 7 -16.48 3.10 -11.03
C PHE A 7 -15.07 3.71 -10.91
N SER A 8 -14.92 4.83 -10.18
CA SER A 8 -13.65 5.55 -10.07
C SER A 8 -12.69 4.91 -9.07
N MET A 9 -13.20 4.29 -8.00
CA MET A 9 -12.36 3.88 -6.87
C MET A 9 -11.47 2.67 -7.19
N LYS A 10 -12.04 1.64 -7.82
CA LYS A 10 -11.25 0.46 -8.24
C LYS A 10 -10.18 0.82 -9.27
N LYS A 11 -10.50 1.74 -10.18
CA LYS A 11 -9.54 2.21 -11.18
C LYS A 11 -8.41 2.99 -10.53
N GLU A 12 -8.73 3.85 -9.57
CA GLU A 12 -7.74 4.57 -8.78
C GLU A 12 -6.84 3.61 -7.98
N GLU A 13 -7.42 2.61 -7.32
CA GLU A 13 -6.68 1.56 -6.62
C GLU A 13 -5.68 0.86 -7.54
N GLN A 14 -6.12 0.45 -8.74
CA GLN A 14 -5.24 -0.21 -9.72
C GLN A 14 -4.09 0.70 -10.21
N ILE A 15 -4.38 1.99 -10.46
CA ILE A 15 -3.35 2.96 -10.87
C ILE A 15 -2.32 3.13 -9.76
N LEU A 16 -2.77 3.36 -8.53
CA LEU A 16 -1.90 3.57 -7.38
C LEU A 16 -1.11 2.32 -7.01
N HIS A 17 -1.73 1.14 -7.12
CA HIS A 17 -1.08 -0.15 -6.95
C HIS A 17 0.09 -0.32 -7.91
N THR A 18 -0.16 -0.09 -9.20
CA THR A 18 0.87 -0.17 -10.25
C THR A 18 2.00 0.83 -10.00
N GLN A 19 1.67 2.05 -9.58
CA GLN A 19 2.66 3.06 -9.22
C GLN A 19 3.50 2.66 -8.02
N CYS A 20 2.89 2.09 -6.96
CA CYS A 20 3.61 1.59 -5.79
C CYS A 20 4.59 0.48 -6.18
N MET A 21 4.12 -0.51 -6.95
CA MET A 21 4.94 -1.61 -7.45
C MET A 21 6.18 -1.08 -8.19
N ALA A 22 6.00 -0.11 -9.10
CA ALA A 22 7.08 0.45 -9.89
C ALA A 22 8.05 1.32 -9.08
N GLN A 23 7.56 2.27 -8.29
CA GLN A 23 8.41 3.26 -7.59
C GLN A 23 9.17 2.66 -6.40
N LEU A 24 8.58 1.67 -5.73
CA LEU A 24 9.18 1.02 -4.57
C LEU A 24 9.95 -0.25 -4.95
N GLY A 25 9.78 -0.72 -6.19
CA GLY A 25 10.40 -1.95 -6.68
C GLY A 25 9.95 -3.20 -5.93
N LEU A 26 8.68 -3.28 -5.53
CA LEU A 26 8.10 -4.42 -4.83
C LEU A 26 8.03 -5.64 -5.76
N SER A 27 8.22 -6.84 -5.20
CA SER A 27 7.95 -8.08 -5.93
C SER A 27 6.46 -8.43 -5.93
N ALA A 28 5.72 -8.03 -4.89
CA ALA A 28 4.28 -8.18 -4.80
C ALA A 28 3.69 -7.11 -3.86
N LEU A 29 2.46 -6.68 -4.16
CA LEU A 29 1.65 -5.82 -3.31
C LEU A 29 0.24 -6.40 -3.25
N GLU A 30 -0.17 -6.86 -2.07
CA GLU A 30 -1.46 -7.50 -1.83
C GLU A 30 -2.19 -6.82 -0.66
N LYS A 31 -3.45 -7.19 -0.43
CA LYS A 31 -4.24 -6.70 0.70
C LYS A 31 -5.10 -7.82 1.26
N ASP A 32 -5.40 -7.78 2.56
CA ASP A 32 -6.36 -8.67 3.19
C ASP A 32 -7.79 -8.40 2.67
N ASP A 33 -8.67 -9.40 2.77
CA ASP A 33 -10.07 -9.30 2.33
C ASP A 33 -10.87 -8.21 3.06
N ASN A 34 -10.48 -7.89 4.30
CA ASN A 34 -11.09 -6.84 5.11
C ASN A 34 -10.55 -5.43 4.79
N ILE A 35 -9.56 -5.29 3.90
CA ILE A 35 -9.09 -4.00 3.40
C ILE A 35 -9.95 -3.58 2.22
N THR A 36 -10.78 -2.55 2.42
CA THR A 36 -11.59 -1.99 1.35
C THR A 36 -10.74 -1.21 0.34
N PRO A 37 -11.22 -1.01 -0.91
CA PRO A 37 -10.52 -0.22 -1.92
C PRO A 37 -10.11 1.18 -1.45
N ASP A 38 -10.94 1.86 -0.65
CA ASP A 38 -10.65 3.19 -0.12
C ASP A 38 -9.47 3.18 0.87
N LEU A 39 -9.39 2.17 1.75
CA LEU A 39 -8.25 2.00 2.65
C LEU A 39 -6.97 1.68 1.88
N MET A 40 -7.06 0.85 0.84
CA MET A 40 -5.93 0.54 -0.04
C MET A 40 -5.44 1.79 -0.78
N VAL A 41 -6.35 2.58 -1.35
CA VAL A 41 -6.04 3.86 -2.02
C VAL A 41 -5.37 4.83 -1.05
N GLN A 42 -5.90 4.96 0.17
CA GLN A 42 -5.31 5.81 1.21
C GLN A 42 -3.89 5.36 1.58
N CYS A 43 -3.71 4.05 1.79
CA CYS A 43 -2.42 3.44 2.06
C CYS A 43 -1.42 3.71 0.93
N CYS A 44 -1.75 3.37 -0.32
CA CYS A 44 -0.87 3.57 -1.47
C CYS A 44 -0.46 5.04 -1.65
N ARG A 45 -1.38 5.99 -1.51
CA ARG A 45 -1.06 7.44 -1.56
C ARG A 45 -0.02 7.82 -0.50
N ARG A 46 -0.15 7.28 0.71
CA ARG A 46 0.81 7.54 1.79
C ARG A 46 2.18 6.91 1.49
N ILE A 47 2.23 5.66 1.04
CA ILE A 47 3.52 5.02 0.71
C ILE A 47 4.23 5.78 -0.41
N LEU A 48 3.49 6.18 -1.45
CA LEU A 48 4.04 6.96 -2.56
C LEU A 48 4.56 8.33 -2.11
N GLY A 49 3.88 8.99 -1.16
CA GLY A 49 4.37 10.23 -0.57
C GLY A 49 5.71 10.06 0.16
N ASP A 50 5.94 8.90 0.76
CA ASP A 50 7.16 8.55 1.49
C ASP A 50 8.15 7.70 0.67
N ALA A 51 7.90 7.52 -0.64
CA ALA A 51 8.64 6.55 -1.46
C ALA A 51 10.14 6.83 -1.54
N ALA A 52 10.56 8.10 -1.49
CA ALA A 52 11.98 8.47 -1.46
C ALA A 52 12.70 7.96 -0.19
N THR A 53 12.00 7.91 0.93
CA THR A 53 12.55 7.48 2.24
C THR A 53 12.44 5.97 2.42
N LEU A 54 11.36 5.38 1.90
CA LEU A 54 11.05 3.95 2.09
C LEU A 54 11.60 3.06 0.96
N GLY A 55 11.72 3.59 -0.27
CA GLY A 55 11.92 2.80 -1.49
C GLY A 55 13.19 1.95 -1.50
N SER A 56 14.29 2.42 -0.90
CA SER A 56 15.52 1.62 -0.80
C SER A 56 15.36 0.38 0.08
N ASN A 57 14.58 0.48 1.15
CA ASN A 57 14.35 -0.61 2.09
C ASN A 57 13.25 -1.58 1.63
N LEU A 58 12.35 -1.12 0.74
CA LEU A 58 11.19 -1.91 0.30
C LEU A 58 11.44 -2.72 -0.97
N ARG A 59 12.55 -2.47 -1.68
CA ARG A 59 12.82 -3.12 -2.95
C ARG A 59 12.95 -4.64 -2.81
N GLY A 60 12.24 -5.36 -3.68
CA GLY A 60 12.21 -6.83 -3.72
C GLY A 60 11.31 -7.48 -2.67
N LEU A 61 10.61 -6.71 -1.84
CA LEU A 61 9.72 -7.24 -0.82
C LEU A 61 8.34 -7.60 -1.37
N ARG A 62 7.72 -8.59 -0.74
CA ARG A 62 6.31 -8.96 -0.88
C ARG A 62 5.54 -8.28 0.25
N LEU A 63 4.82 -7.22 -0.07
CA LEU A 63 4.12 -6.39 0.92
C LEU A 63 2.61 -6.70 0.91
N ARG A 64 2.04 -6.93 2.09
CA ARG A 64 0.60 -7.12 2.29
C ARG A 64 0.03 -6.01 3.17
N ILE A 65 -1.01 -5.36 2.68
CA ILE A 65 -1.73 -4.34 3.43
C ILE A 65 -2.78 -5.04 4.29
N SER A 66 -2.74 -4.77 5.59
CA SER A 66 -3.53 -5.44 6.63
C SER A 66 -4.00 -4.43 7.69
N HIS A 67 -4.41 -4.92 8.86
CA HIS A 67 -4.71 -4.15 10.07
C HIS A 67 -3.67 -4.33 11.17
N TYR A 68 -2.64 -5.15 10.94
CA TYR A 68 -1.62 -5.47 11.92
C TYR A 68 -0.24 -5.56 11.26
N TYR A 69 0.80 -5.47 12.09
CA TYR A 69 2.16 -5.77 11.67
C TYR A 69 2.42 -7.26 11.82
N SER A 70 2.97 -7.89 10.79
CA SER A 70 3.43 -9.28 10.85
C SER A 70 4.51 -9.53 9.81
N VAL A 71 5.30 -10.58 10.04
CA VAL A 71 6.17 -11.18 9.03
C VAL A 71 5.72 -12.63 8.92
N LEU A 72 5.32 -13.04 7.72
CA LEU A 72 4.91 -14.42 7.47
C LEU A 72 6.13 -15.31 7.26
N GLN A 73 5.93 -16.61 7.35
CA GLN A 73 7.01 -17.61 7.32
C GLN A 73 7.86 -17.57 6.03
N ASP A 74 7.27 -17.10 4.92
CA ASP A 74 7.95 -16.94 3.62
C ASP A 74 8.60 -15.57 3.41
N GLY A 75 8.63 -14.71 4.44
CA GLY A 75 9.21 -13.37 4.38
C GLY A 75 8.29 -12.29 3.82
N ASP A 76 7.02 -12.60 3.56
CA ASP A 76 5.99 -11.59 3.28
C ASP A 76 5.82 -10.68 4.50
N ILE A 77 5.77 -9.36 4.26
CA ILE A 77 5.61 -8.37 5.32
C ILE A 77 4.19 -7.82 5.28
N CYS A 78 3.49 -7.91 6.41
CA CYS A 78 2.19 -7.28 6.60
C CYS A 78 2.37 -5.94 7.33
N ILE A 79 1.77 -4.88 6.79
CA ILE A 79 1.70 -3.58 7.45
C ILE A 79 0.25 -3.11 7.55
N PRO A 80 -0.13 -2.40 8.63
CA PRO A 80 -1.45 -1.79 8.72
C PRO A 80 -1.58 -0.66 7.71
N TRP A 81 -2.71 -0.57 6.99
CA TRP A 81 -3.00 0.50 6.01
C TRP A 81 -2.82 1.92 6.58
N ASN A 82 -2.99 2.08 7.89
CA ASN A 82 -2.89 3.34 8.62
C ASN A 82 -1.58 3.53 9.40
N TRP A 83 -0.50 2.80 9.09
CA TRP A 83 0.75 2.82 9.87
C TRP A 83 1.14 4.24 10.34
N HIS A 84 1.55 4.35 11.60
CA HIS A 84 2.01 5.63 12.14
C HIS A 84 3.50 5.76 11.82
N ALA A 85 3.83 6.54 10.78
CA ALA A 85 5.19 7.03 10.61
C ALA A 85 5.47 7.98 11.78
N ARG A 86 6.41 7.61 12.65
CA ARG A 86 6.79 8.45 13.78
C ARG A 86 7.42 9.72 13.21
N SER A 87 6.70 10.84 13.24
CA SER A 87 7.26 12.17 12.98
C SER A 87 8.38 12.39 14.00
N ARG A 88 9.62 12.44 13.51
CA ARG A 88 10.75 12.91 14.32
C ARG A 88 10.72 14.42 14.38
#